data_AF-A0AAD7CAN2-F1
#
_entry.id   AF-A0AAD7CAN2-F1
#
_cell.length_a   1.000
_cell.length_b   1.000
_cell.length_c   1.000
_cell.angle_alpha   90.00
_cell.angle_beta   90.00
_cell.angle_gamma   90.00
#
_symmetry.space_group_name_H-M   'P 1'
#
loop_
_entity.id
_entity.type
_entity.pdbx_description
1 polymer ?
#
loop_
_entity_poly.entity_id
_entity_poly.type
_entity_poly.pdbx_seq_one_letter_code
_entity_poly.pdbx_strand_id
1 'polypeptide(L)'
;MSSTANNNTNTLSQEPAPPRDGALLHEQPAAPAAGNPPVVPFKDRVIGVAKKTRGTLLAKPELKEHGEKILQGEASIHDDPSQL
;
A
#
# COMPACT_ATOMS: atom_id res chain seq x y z
N MET A 1 -55.18 -20.13 -22.88
CA MET A 1 -54.15 -20.19 -21.81
C MET A 1 -52.82 -20.40 -22.50
N SER A 2 -52.08 -19.32 -22.74
CA SER A 2 -50.82 -19.35 -23.49
C SER A 2 -49.65 -19.42 -22.51
N SER A 3 -48.94 -20.55 -22.49
CA SER A 3 -47.69 -20.73 -21.74
C SER A 3 -46.57 -21.01 -22.73
N THR A 4 -45.61 -20.08 -22.82
CA THR A 4 -44.29 -20.34 -23.41
C THR A 4 -43.27 -19.60 -22.57
N ALA A 5 -42.71 -20.30 -21.59
CA ALA A 5 -41.55 -19.85 -20.83
C ALA A 5 -40.36 -20.70 -21.28
N ASN A 6 -39.56 -20.18 -22.21
CA ASN A 6 -38.29 -20.77 -22.61
C ASN A 6 -37.21 -20.33 -21.62
N ASN A 7 -36.97 -21.13 -20.59
CA ASN A 7 -35.82 -20.97 -19.70
C ASN A 7 -34.59 -21.64 -20.33
N ASN A 8 -33.86 -20.90 -21.15
CA ASN A 8 -32.54 -21.28 -21.61
C ASN A 8 -31.55 -21.15 -20.44
N THR A 9 -31.39 -22.22 -19.66
CA THR A 9 -30.31 -22.32 -18.67
C THR A 9 -29.01 -22.62 -19.40
N ASN A 10 -28.30 -21.56 -19.77
CA ASN A 10 -26.92 -21.59 -20.21
C ASN A 10 -26.04 -22.06 -19.04
N THR A 11 -25.71 -23.35 -19.01
CA THR A 11 -24.79 -23.94 -18.02
C THR A 11 -23.37 -23.49 -18.34
N LEU A 12 -22.97 -22.33 -17.81
CA LEU A 12 -21.55 -21.96 -17.74
C LEU A 12 -20.89 -22.92 -16.74
N SER A 13 -20.07 -23.85 -17.25
CA SER A 13 -19.14 -24.62 -16.44
C SER A 13 -18.22 -23.66 -15.68
N GLN A 14 -18.50 -23.43 -14.40
CA GLN A 14 -17.55 -22.78 -13.50
C GLN A 14 -16.49 -23.82 -13.15
N GLU A 15 -15.36 -23.81 -13.86
CA GLU A 15 -14.14 -24.40 -13.32
C GLU A 15 -13.76 -23.63 -12.05
N PRO A 16 -13.51 -24.30 -10.92
CA PRO A 16 -13.00 -23.64 -9.74
C PRO A 16 -11.62 -23.05 -10.07
N ALA A 17 -11.51 -21.73 -10.00
CA ALA A 17 -10.21 -21.07 -10.13
C ALA A 17 -9.25 -21.67 -9.09
N PRO A 18 -7.98 -21.96 -9.46
CA PRO A 18 -7.01 -22.43 -8.48
C PRO A 18 -6.90 -21.41 -7.34
N PRO A 19 -6.77 -21.85 -6.07
CA PRO A 19 -6.54 -20.93 -4.98
C PRO A 19 -5.30 -20.11 -5.32
N ARG A 20 -5.45 -18.79 -5.40
CA ARG A 20 -4.30 -17.90 -5.48
C ARG A 20 -3.53 -18.08 -4.19
N ASP A 21 -2.53 -18.95 -4.22
CA ASP A 21 -1.53 -19.06 -3.18
C ASP A 21 -1.04 -17.65 -2.89
N GLY A 22 -1.26 -17.23 -1.63
CA GLY A 22 -0.85 -15.94 -1.12
C GLY A 22 0.66 -15.88 -0.98
N ALA A 23 1.36 -15.97 -2.10
CA ALA A 23 2.81 -15.87 -2.21
C ALA A 23 3.25 -14.49 -1.72
N LEU A 24 3.44 -14.41 -0.41
CA LEU A 24 4.53 -13.76 0.30
C LEU A 24 5.11 -12.55 -0.45
N LEU A 25 4.37 -11.44 -0.44
CA LEU A 25 4.91 -10.12 -0.76
C LEU A 25 5.82 -9.66 0.40
N HIS A 26 7.01 -10.24 0.49
CA HIS A 26 8.16 -9.63 1.15
C HIS A 26 9.40 -9.85 0.26
N GLU A 27 9.34 -9.36 -0.97
CA GLU A 27 10.55 -8.94 -1.64
C GLU A 27 11.02 -7.65 -0.95
N GLN A 28 11.83 -7.84 0.08
CA GLN A 28 12.78 -6.84 0.54
C GLN A 28 13.52 -6.34 -0.71
N PRO A 29 13.45 -5.04 -1.07
CA PRO A 29 14.15 -4.59 -2.25
C PRO A 29 15.63 -4.84 -2.02
N ALA A 30 16.21 -5.69 -2.86
CA ALA A 30 17.65 -5.82 -3.01
C ALA A 30 18.22 -4.40 -3.14
N ALA A 31 19.27 -4.11 -2.37
CA ALA A 31 19.96 -2.83 -2.38
C ALA A 31 20.07 -2.30 -3.82
N PRO A 32 19.67 -1.05 -4.10
CA PRO A 32 19.64 -0.55 -5.46
C PRO A 32 21.06 -0.60 -6.04
N ALA A 33 21.18 -1.29 -7.18
CA ALA A 33 22.33 -1.17 -8.05
C ALA A 33 22.63 0.32 -8.27
N ALA A 34 23.91 0.68 -8.07
CA ALA A 34 24.42 2.04 -8.15
C ALA A 34 23.89 2.78 -9.39
N GLY A 35 22.96 3.71 -9.19
CA GLY A 35 22.43 4.57 -10.27
C GLY A 35 20.98 5.00 -10.15
N ASN A 36 20.15 4.32 -9.34
CA ASN A 36 18.77 4.80 -9.09
C ASN A 36 18.75 5.78 -7.91
N PRO A 37 18.05 6.94 -8.02
CA PRO A 37 17.83 7.81 -6.87
C PRO A 37 17.16 6.99 -5.76
N PRO A 38 17.39 7.30 -4.47
CA PRO A 38 16.80 6.55 -3.37
C PRO A 38 15.28 6.59 -3.48
N VAL A 39 14.70 5.52 -4.04
CA VAL A 39 13.26 5.41 -4.18
C VAL A 39 12.73 5.04 -2.81
N VAL A 40 12.21 6.03 -2.09
CA VAL A 40 11.45 5.80 -0.86
C VAL A 40 10.39 4.73 -1.14
N PRO A 41 10.38 3.61 -0.37
CA PRO A 41 9.42 2.54 -0.56
C PRO A 41 7.98 3.08 -0.59
N PHE A 42 7.11 2.45 -1.38
CA PHE A 42 5.72 2.92 -1.53
C PHE A 42 5.01 3.06 -0.18
N LYS A 43 5.21 2.09 0.73
CA LYS A 43 4.66 2.10 2.09
C LYS A 43 5.12 3.33 2.89
N ASP A 44 6.41 3.61 2.85
CA ASP A 44 7.03 4.74 3.55
C ASP A 44 6.51 6.06 2.98
N ARG A 45 6.33 6.14 1.66
CA ARG A 45 5.73 7.31 1.00
C ARG A 45 4.30 7.57 1.47
N VAL A 46 3.46 6.54 1.55
CA VAL A 46 2.09 6.66 2.04
C VAL A 46 2.08 7.14 3.49
N ILE A 47 2.94 6.58 4.33
CA ILE A 47 3.04 6.96 5.75
C ILE A 47 3.57 8.38 5.90
N GLY A 48 4.57 8.79 5.12
CA GLY A 48 5.09 10.14 5.10
C GLY A 48 4.03 11.18 4.74
N VAL A 49 3.21 10.91 3.70
CA VAL A 49 2.05 11.76 3.35
C VAL A 49 1.03 11.81 4.48
N ALA A 50 0.70 10.67 5.09
CA ALA A 50 -0.25 10.62 6.20
C ALA A 50 0.24 11.41 7.42
N LYS A 51 1.51 11.27 7.80
CA LYS A 51 2.13 12.04 8.90
C LYS A 51 2.18 13.54 8.58
N LYS A 52 2.58 13.92 7.37
CA LYS A 52 2.59 15.32 6.91
C LYS A 52 1.21 15.96 7.00
N THR A 53 0.18 15.30 6.47
CA THR A 53 -1.20 15.78 6.49
C THR A 53 -1.72 15.86 7.92
N ARG A 54 -1.53 14.82 8.73
CA ARG A 54 -1.98 14.79 10.13
C ARG A 54 -1.28 15.85 10.98
N GLY A 55 0.02 16.07 10.79
CA GLY A 55 0.77 17.13 11.47
C GLY A 55 0.26 18.53 11.12
N THR A 56 -0.08 18.75 9.85
CA THR A 56 -0.68 20.01 9.39
C THR A 56 -2.08 20.22 10.01
N LEU A 57 -2.93 19.20 9.98
CA LEU A 57 -4.30 19.29 10.51
C LEU A 57 -4.36 19.44 12.03
N LEU A 58 -3.43 18.81 12.75
CA LEU A 58 -3.36 18.87 14.22
C LEU A 58 -2.47 19.99 14.75
N ALA A 59 -1.95 20.87 13.88
CA ALA A 59 -0.96 21.90 14.24
C ALA A 59 0.26 21.34 15.02
N LYS A 60 0.69 20.13 14.67
CA LYS A 60 1.87 19.45 15.23
C LYS A 60 3.04 19.53 14.25
N PRO A 61 3.93 20.54 14.34
CA PRO A 61 5.02 20.75 13.39
C PRO A 61 5.99 19.56 13.34
N GLU A 62 6.33 18.97 14.48
CA GLU A 62 7.22 17.81 14.56
C GLU A 62 6.71 16.61 13.75
N LEU A 63 5.39 16.35 13.79
CA LEU A 63 4.78 15.26 13.05
C LEU A 63 4.78 15.53 11.55
N LYS A 64 4.63 16.81 11.16
CA LYS A 64 4.71 17.24 9.77
C LYS A 64 6.13 17.05 9.23
N GLU A 65 7.12 17.56 9.94
CA GLU A 65 8.54 17.48 9.58
C GLU A 65 9.02 16.03 9.51
N HIS A 66 8.60 15.19 10.46
CA HIS A 66 8.92 13.77 10.41
C HIS A 66 8.30 13.10 9.17
N GLY A 67 7.06 13.43 8.81
CA GLY A 67 6.45 12.95 7.57
C GLY A 67 7.23 13.38 6.32
N GLU A 68 7.75 14.61 6.30
CA GLU A 68 8.59 15.12 5.21
C GLU A 68 9.93 14.40 5.12
N LYS A 69 10.60 14.14 6.25
CA LYS A 69 11.85 13.37 6.29
C LYS A 69 11.68 11.95 5.78
N ILE A 70 10.55 11.29 6.07
CA ILE A 70 10.23 9.97 5.51
C ILE A 70 10.07 10.07 3.99
N LEU A 71 9.42 11.13 3.48
CA LEU A 71 9.27 11.35 2.03
C LEU A 71 10.60 11.66 1.32
N GLN A 72 11.58 12.20 2.05
CA GLN A 72 12.93 12.46 1.55
C GLN A 72 13.87 11.25 1.72
N GLY A 73 13.45 10.20 2.44
CA GLY A 73 14.29 9.05 2.78
C GLY A 73 15.32 9.35 3.87
N GLU A 74 15.16 10.45 4.61
CA GLU A 74 16.04 10.89 5.71
C GLU A 74 15.63 10.32 7.08
N ALA A 75 14.40 9.78 7.19
CA ALA A 75 13.88 9.16 8.41
C ALA A 75 13.12 7.87 8.10
N SER A 76 13.15 6.93 9.04
CA SER A 76 12.42 5.67 8.97
C SER A 76 11.07 5.78 9.67
N ILE A 77 10.12 4.92 9.29
CA ILE A 77 8.81 4.83 9.94
C ILE A 77 8.94 4.52 11.44
N HIS A 78 9.99 3.77 11.81
CA HIS A 78 10.25 3.26 13.16
C HIS A 78 11.02 4.22 14.07
N ASP A 79 11.42 5.40 13.58
CA ASP A 79 12.00 6.44 14.42
C ASP A 79 10.87 7.04 15.28
N ASP A 80 10.56 6.35 16.38
CA ASP A 80 9.53 6.77 17.33
C ASP A 80 10.10 7.88 18.23
N PRO A 81 9.51 9.09 18.25
CA PRO A 81 9.97 10.17 19.12
C PRO A 81 9.79 9.86 20.62
N SER A 82 9.14 8.74 20.97
CA SER A 82 8.90 8.33 22.36
C SER A 82 10.08 7.60 23.03
N GLN A 83 11.24 7.49 22.35
CA GLN A 83 12.45 6.79 22.84
C GLN A 83 13.52 7.73 23.42
N LEU A 84 13.21 9.01 23.63
CA LEU A 84 14.05 10.00 24.35
C LEU A 84 13.24 10.66 25.47
#